data_AF-A0A975SZX5-F1
#
_entry.id   AF-A0A975SZX5-F1
#
_cell.length_a   1.000
_cell.length_b   1.000
_cell.length_c   1.000
_cell.angle_alpha   90.00
_cell.angle_beta   90.00
_cell.angle_gamma   90.00
#
_symmetry.space_group_name_H-M   'P 1'
#
loop_
_entity.id
_entity.type
_entity.pdbx_description
1 polymer ?
#
loop_
_entity_poly.entity_id
_entity_poly.type
_entity_poly.pdbx_seq_one_letter_code
_entity_poly.pdbx_strand_id
1 'polypeptide(L)'
;MPVNEYGQPVGDPVQWTPGQPLGPVTLTSRTCRLEPLGDTHVPALYAELCVESPTEFWRYMSVGPLVDRETFAVHLDTLRARLRRRRCARV
;
A
#
# COMPACT_ATOMS: atom_id res chain seq x y z
N MET A 1 -20.37 4.60 30.71
CA MET A 1 -19.67 3.71 29.76
C MET A 1 -20.23 2.31 29.95
N PRO A 2 -20.72 1.65 28.90
CA PRO A 2 -21.24 0.28 29.00
C PRO A 2 -20.15 -0.67 29.53
N VAL A 3 -20.57 -1.79 30.13
CA VAL A 3 -19.68 -2.84 30.64
C VAL A 3 -20.02 -4.18 29.98
N ASN A 4 -19.01 -4.98 29.65
CA ASN A 4 -19.21 -6.32 29.07
C ASN A 4 -19.52 -7.37 30.16
N GLU A 5 -19.71 -8.62 29.74
CA GLU A 5 -19.98 -9.77 30.60
C GLU A 5 -18.87 -10.09 31.64
N TYR A 6 -17.69 -9.50 31.48
CA TYR A 6 -16.56 -9.61 32.40
C TYR A 6 -16.38 -8.36 33.28
N GLY A 7 -17.33 -7.42 33.26
CA GLY A 7 -17.29 -6.19 34.05
C GLY A 7 -16.30 -5.13 33.54
N GLN A 8 -15.82 -5.25 32.30
CA GLN A 8 -14.85 -4.33 31.71
C GLN A 8 -15.57 -3.17 31.00
N PRO A 9 -15.10 -1.92 31.13
CA PRO A 9 -15.67 -0.79 30.41
C PRO A 9 -15.45 -0.96 28.90
N VAL A 10 -16.51 -0.82 28.12
CA VAL A 10 -16.50 -0.84 26.66
C VAL A 10 -17.10 0.46 26.11
N GLY A 11 -16.81 0.75 24.84
CA GLY A 11 -17.40 1.89 24.13
C GLY A 11 -18.87 1.67 23.82
N ASP A 12 -19.58 2.75 23.48
CA ASP A 12 -20.98 2.66 23.07
C ASP A 12 -21.14 1.76 21.84
N PRO A 13 -22.21 0.97 21.76
CA PRO A 13 -22.48 0.12 20.61
C PRO A 13 -22.64 0.98 19.35
N VAL A 14 -21.87 0.66 18.31
CA VAL A 14 -21.94 1.34 17.00
C VAL A 14 -22.57 0.42 15.97
N GLN A 15 -23.40 0.98 15.09
CA GLN A 15 -23.82 0.27 13.89
C GLN A 15 -22.64 0.19 12.92
N TRP A 16 -22.13 -1.02 12.72
CA TRP A 16 -21.00 -1.24 11.83
C TRP A 16 -21.44 -1.18 10.35
N THR A 17 -20.84 -0.27 9.56
CA THR A 17 -20.99 -0.17 8.10
C THR A 17 -19.64 -0.15 7.37
N PRO A 18 -19.37 -1.00 6.35
CA PRO A 18 -18.12 -1.04 5.59
C PRO A 18 -17.46 0.31 5.32
N GLY A 19 -16.15 0.43 5.58
CA GLY A 19 -15.39 1.64 5.26
C GLY A 19 -15.30 1.89 3.75
N GLN A 20 -15.18 3.16 3.36
CA GLN A 20 -15.09 3.56 1.96
C GLN A 20 -13.82 2.98 1.30
N PRO A 21 -13.90 2.46 0.06
CA PRO A 21 -12.72 1.99 -0.66
C PRO A 21 -11.71 3.13 -0.91
N LEU A 22 -10.42 2.80 -0.89
CA LEU A 22 -9.36 3.76 -1.20
C LEU A 22 -9.37 4.12 -2.70
N GLY A 23 -9.47 5.42 -2.99
CA GLY A 23 -9.28 6.00 -4.32
C GLY A 23 -7.81 6.24 -4.65
N PRO A 24 -7.45 6.45 -5.95
CA PRO A 24 -6.11 6.87 -6.34
C PRO A 24 -5.97 8.38 -6.09
N VAL A 25 -5.89 8.77 -4.83
CA VAL A 25 -5.79 10.17 -4.41
C VAL A 25 -4.37 10.51 -4.01
N THR A 26 -3.97 11.77 -4.23
CA THR A 26 -2.74 12.31 -3.65
C THR A 26 -3.01 12.72 -2.21
N LEU A 27 -2.18 12.24 -1.28
CA LEU A 27 -2.22 12.64 0.12
C LEU A 27 -1.00 13.51 0.43
N THR A 28 -1.23 14.70 0.98
CA THR A 28 -0.16 15.65 1.31
C THR A 28 -0.11 15.84 2.81
N SER A 29 1.08 15.67 3.40
CA SER A 29 1.36 15.97 4.81
C SER A 29 2.44 17.04 4.90
N ARG A 30 2.84 17.40 6.13
CA ARG A 30 3.93 18.36 6.38
C ARG A 30 5.28 17.89 5.83
N THR A 31 5.54 16.58 5.82
CA THR A 31 6.87 16.02 5.51
C THR A 31 6.87 15.12 4.29
N CYS A 32 5.72 14.66 3.82
CA CYS A 32 5.63 13.69 2.72
C CYS A 32 4.44 13.98 1.81
N ARG A 33 4.55 13.53 0.56
CA ARG A 33 3.47 13.47 -0.41
C ARG A 33 3.37 12.05 -0.94
N LEU A 34 2.18 11.45 -0.82
CA LEU A 34 1.88 10.13 -1.35
C LEU A 34 1.07 10.30 -2.63
N GLU A 35 1.56 9.74 -3.72
CA GLU A 35 0.93 9.83 -5.04
C GLU A 35 0.46 8.45 -5.51
N PRO A 36 -0.56 8.40 -6.39
CA PRO A 36 -0.90 7.17 -7.08
C PRO A 36 0.30 6.65 -7.87
N LEU A 37 0.65 5.39 -7.60
CA LEU A 37 1.76 4.71 -8.24
C LEU A 37 1.58 4.66 -9.77
N GLY A 38 2.64 5.00 -10.50
CA GLY A 38 2.59 5.33 -11.93
C GLY A 38 3.96 5.24 -12.59
N ASP A 39 3.96 5.21 -13.93
CA ASP A 39 5.14 4.92 -14.74
C ASP A 39 6.25 5.98 -14.60
N THR A 40 5.85 7.21 -14.29
CA THR A 40 6.77 8.32 -13.96
C THR A 40 7.65 8.05 -12.75
N HIS A 41 7.23 7.17 -11.84
CA HIS A 41 7.98 6.83 -10.63
C HIS A 41 8.99 5.71 -10.83
N VAL A 42 8.88 4.94 -11.93
CA VAL A 42 9.74 3.78 -12.21
C VAL A 42 11.23 4.12 -12.14
N PRO A 43 11.73 5.20 -12.77
CA PRO A 43 13.17 5.47 -12.78
C PRO A 43 13.73 5.75 -11.39
N ALA A 44 13.06 6.60 -10.61
CA ALA A 44 13.51 7.00 -9.29
C ALA A 44 13.40 5.85 -8.27
N LEU A 45 12.27 5.11 -8.29
CA LEU A 45 12.09 3.98 -7.38
C LEU A 45 13.06 2.84 -7.68
N TYR A 46 13.37 2.56 -8.95
CA TYR A 46 14.33 1.53 -9.32
C TYR A 46 15.75 1.91 -8.88
N ALA A 47 16.17 3.16 -9.12
CA ALA A 47 17.48 3.64 -8.69
C ALA A 47 17.66 3.46 -7.18
N GLU A 48 16.72 3.95 -6.37
CA GLU A 48 16.82 3.90 -4.91
C GLU A 48 16.70 2.46 -4.36
N LEU A 49 15.74 1.66 -4.83
CA LEU A 49 15.41 0.36 -4.22
C LEU A 49 16.24 -0.81 -4.75
N CYS A 50 16.82 -0.69 -5.94
CA CYS A 50 17.52 -1.80 -6.61
C CYS A 50 18.99 -1.49 -6.94
N VAL A 51 19.38 -0.22 -7.10
CA VAL A 51 20.76 0.17 -7.44
C VAL A 51 21.51 0.67 -6.21
N GLU A 52 20.97 1.69 -5.53
CA GLU A 52 21.65 2.35 -4.42
C GLU A 52 21.49 1.58 -3.10
N SER A 53 20.41 0.82 -2.94
CA SER A 53 20.13 0.06 -1.72
C SER A 53 20.80 -1.31 -1.71
N PRO A 54 21.29 -1.78 -0.54
CA PRO A 54 21.80 -3.13 -0.41
C PRO A 54 20.69 -4.16 -0.60
N THR A 55 21.05 -5.32 -1.18
CA THR A 55 20.13 -6.43 -1.47
C THR A 55 19.35 -6.91 -0.23
N GLU A 56 19.90 -6.69 0.97
CA GLU A 56 19.28 -7.02 2.26
C GLU A 56 17.95 -6.30 2.51
N PHE A 57 17.67 -5.18 1.81
CA PHE A 57 16.37 -4.51 1.84
C PHE A 57 15.21 -5.45 1.50
N TRP A 58 15.50 -6.50 0.71
CA TRP A 58 14.51 -7.48 0.26
C TRP A 58 14.39 -8.69 1.19
N ARG A 59 15.15 -8.78 2.28
CA ARG A 59 15.24 -9.95 3.17
C ARG A 59 13.89 -10.43 3.72
N TYR A 60 12.90 -9.55 3.81
CA TYR A 60 11.55 -9.86 4.29
C TYR A 60 10.44 -9.54 3.29
N MET A 61 10.81 -9.24 2.05
CA MET A 61 9.85 -9.01 0.98
C MET A 61 9.50 -10.35 0.30
N SER A 62 8.24 -10.49 -0.12
CA SER A 62 7.78 -11.65 -0.89
C SER A 62 8.22 -11.63 -2.36
N VAL A 63 8.97 -10.60 -2.74
CA VAL A 63 9.61 -10.40 -4.04
C VAL A 63 11.09 -10.13 -3.77
N GLY A 64 11.96 -10.63 -4.66
CA GLY A 64 13.40 -10.42 -4.57
C GLY A 64 13.86 -9.12 -5.21
N PRO A 65 15.16 -8.79 -5.09
CA PRO A 65 15.73 -7.66 -5.80
C PRO A 65 15.46 -7.82 -7.31
N LEU A 66 14.94 -6.76 -7.92
CA LEU A 66 14.60 -6.77 -9.33
C LEU A 66 15.86 -6.34 -10.10
N VAL A 67 16.34 -7.23 -10.96
CA VAL A 67 17.69 -7.14 -11.58
C VAL A 67 17.81 -6.01 -12.58
N ASP A 68 16.71 -5.66 -13.24
CA ASP A 68 16.67 -4.62 -14.27
C ASP A 68 15.39 -3.78 -14.16
N ARG A 69 15.45 -2.60 -14.79
CA ARG A 69 14.37 -1.60 -14.76
C ARG A 69 13.09 -2.07 -15.46
N GLU A 70 13.19 -2.92 -16.47
CA GLU A 70 12.03 -3.45 -17.20
C GLU A 70 11.25 -4.44 -16.33
N THR A 71 11.97 -5.38 -15.69
CA THR A 71 11.40 -6.29 -14.70
C THR A 71 10.76 -5.52 -13.54
N PHE A 72 11.37 -4.41 -13.11
CA PHE A 72 10.79 -3.51 -12.11
C PHE A 72 9.49 -2.83 -12.58
N ALA A 73 9.44 -2.33 -13.82
CA ALA A 73 8.25 -1.73 -14.40
C ALA A 73 7.08 -2.73 -14.52
N VAL A 74 7.37 -3.96 -14.97
CA VAL A 74 6.37 -5.05 -15.05
C VAL A 74 5.85 -5.43 -13.66
N HIS A 75 6.72 -5.46 -12.66
CA HIS A 75 6.32 -5.71 -11.27
C HIS A 75 5.37 -4.62 -10.77
N LEU A 76 5.70 -3.34 -11.01
CA LEU A 76 4.86 -2.20 -10.67
C LEU A 76 3.49 -2.24 -11.35
N ASP A 77 3.42 -2.58 -12.63
CA ASP A 77 2.14 -2.74 -13.33
C ASP A 77 1.29 -3.86 -12.71
N THR A 78 1.92 -4.99 -12.38
CA THR A 78 1.24 -6.09 -11.68
C THR A 78 0.65 -5.65 -10.35
N LEU A 79 1.38 -4.86 -9.56
CA LEU A 79 0.89 -4.29 -8.30
C LEU A 79 -0.29 -3.34 -8.55
N ARG A 80 -0.20 -2.45 -9.54
CA ARG A 80 -1.29 -1.52 -9.92
C ARG A 80 -2.55 -2.29 -10.35
N ALA A 81 -2.41 -3.33 -11.17
CA ALA A 81 -3.53 -4.16 -11.60
C ALA A 81 -4.22 -4.88 -10.44
N ARG A 82 -3.46 -5.37 -9.44
CA ARG A 82 -4.02 -5.96 -8.21
C ARG A 82 -4.84 -4.94 -7.40
N LEU A 83 -4.33 -3.70 -7.26
CA LEU A 83 -5.03 -2.62 -6.57
C LEU A 83 -6.30 -2.16 -7.29
N ARG A 84 -6.38 -2.30 -8.62
CA ARG A 84 -7.59 -2.05 -9.41
C ARG A 84 -8.63 -3.17 -9.22
N ARG A 85 -8.20 -4.44 -9.28
CA ARG A 85 -9.12 -5.59 -9.11
C ARG A 85 -9.77 -5.64 -7.73
N ARG A 86 -9.04 -5.33 -6.65
CA ARG A 86 -9.60 -5.24 -5.29
C ARG A 86 -10.65 -4.13 -5.13
N ARG A 87 -10.69 -3.15 -6.03
CA ARG A 87 -11.74 -2.12 -6.07
C ARG A 87 -13.02 -2.62 -6.75
N CYS A 88 -12.91 -3.36 -7.87
CA CYS A 88 -14.09 -3.84 -8.59
C CYS A 88 -14.83 -4.98 -7.89
N ALA A 89 -14.13 -5.80 -7.10
CA ALA A 89 -14.72 -6.97 -6.44
C ALA A 89 -15.55 -6.66 -5.18
N ARG A 90 -15.82 -5.37 -4.89
CA ARG A 90 -16.55 -4.92 -3.69
C ARG A 90 -17.68 -3.95 -4.01
N VAL A 91 -18.09 -3.89 -5.27
CA VAL A 91 -19.32 -3.20 -5.72
C VAL A 91 -20.42 -4.24 -5.87
#